data_AF-A0A954ZK92-F1
#
_entry.id   AF-A0A954ZK92-F1
#
_cell.length_a   1.000
_cell.length_b   1.000
_cell.length_c   1.000
_cell.angle_alpha   90.00
_cell.angle_beta   90.00
_cell.angle_gamma   90.00
#
_symmetry.space_group_name_H-M   'P 1'
#
loop_
_entity.id
_entity.type
_entity.pdbx_description
1 polymer ?
#
loop_
_entity_poly.entity_id
_entity_poly.type
_entity_poly.pdbx_seq_one_letter_code
_entity_poly.pdbx_strand_id
1 'polypeptide(L)'
;LDQPVGRFCYRSGYLEFMKQVVDEQLAYGIDGFHIDMLDQGFGPPYGCWCAACQREFAARYGCDMPLEIGWDEQWERMLEFRYSASAEFEQALFDHIRRTYPDVTVDFNYHGNPPFSWEVGQRPVQHAVVGDGGGQVGAQGGEEPGGGAPVGADEATDLPGQGRLQDDHPLHG
;
A
#
# COMPACT_ATOMS: atom_id res chain seq x y z
N LEU A 1 28.22 -3.36 7.64
CA LEU A 1 26.88 -3.20 7.05
C LEU A 1 27.10 -2.73 5.62
N ASP A 2 27.42 -3.63 4.69
CA ASP A 2 28.01 -3.22 3.39
C ASP A 2 27.40 -3.94 2.17
N GLN A 3 26.20 -4.49 2.34
CA GLN A 3 25.39 -4.91 1.20
C GLN A 3 24.15 -4.01 1.11
N PRO A 4 23.83 -3.49 -0.10
CA PRO A 4 22.56 -2.82 -0.32
C PRO A 4 21.45 -3.80 0.05
N VAL A 5 20.49 -3.35 0.85
CA VAL A 5 19.33 -4.14 1.30
C VAL A 5 18.41 -4.55 0.13
N GLY A 6 18.72 -4.12 -1.10
CA GLY A 6 17.96 -4.43 -2.31
C GLY A 6 16.61 -3.71 -2.38
N ARG A 7 16.42 -2.64 -1.59
CA ARG A 7 15.17 -1.89 -1.50
C ARG A 7 15.33 -0.47 -2.00
N PHE A 8 14.33 0.01 -2.73
CA PHE A 8 14.30 1.37 -3.23
C PHE A 8 13.74 2.33 -2.19
N CYS A 9 14.26 3.55 -2.19
CA CYS A 9 13.77 4.62 -1.33
C CYS A 9 12.85 5.54 -2.14
N TYR A 10 11.55 5.52 -1.86
CA TYR A 10 10.56 6.32 -2.59
C TYR A 10 10.71 7.84 -2.41
N ARG A 11 11.35 8.26 -1.31
CA ARG A 11 11.66 9.67 -1.01
C ARG A 11 13.06 10.10 -1.46
N SER A 12 13.74 9.24 -2.24
CA SER A 12 15.00 9.57 -2.90
C SER A 12 14.76 10.04 -4.35
N GLY A 13 15.83 10.16 -5.14
CA GLY A 13 15.73 10.40 -6.58
C GLY A 13 15.12 9.24 -7.39
N TYR A 14 14.70 8.15 -6.75
CA TYR A 14 14.14 6.97 -7.40
C TYR A 14 12.87 7.26 -8.21
N LEU A 15 11.99 8.17 -7.75
CA LEU A 15 10.80 8.56 -8.51
C LEU A 15 11.17 9.15 -9.89
N GLU A 16 12.18 10.01 -9.95
CA GLU A 16 12.60 10.63 -11.21
C GLU A 16 13.23 9.61 -12.16
N PHE A 17 13.91 8.59 -11.62
CA PHE A 17 14.38 7.46 -12.41
C PHE A 17 13.20 6.64 -12.96
N MET A 18 12.21 6.33 -12.12
CA MET A 18 11.04 5.56 -12.55
C MET A 18 10.21 6.27 -13.61
N LYS A 19 10.08 7.60 -13.53
CA LYS A 19 9.45 8.40 -14.60
C LYS A 19 10.13 8.21 -15.95
N GLN A 20 11.48 8.20 -15.98
CA GLN A 20 12.23 7.95 -17.21
C GLN A 20 12.01 6.53 -17.74
N VAL A 21 11.97 5.53 -16.84
CA VAL A 21 11.73 4.12 -17.21
C VAL A 21 10.35 3.95 -17.84
N VAL A 22 9.30 4.50 -17.22
CA VAL A 22 7.94 4.38 -17.77
C VAL A 22 7.79 5.16 -19.08
N ASP A 23 8.44 6.32 -19.23
CA ASP A 23 8.44 7.07 -20.48
C ASP A 23 9.11 6.29 -21.62
N GLU A 24 10.25 5.65 -21.34
CA GLU A 24 10.94 4.80 -22.31
C GLU A 24 10.07 3.61 -22.72
N GLN A 25 9.44 2.93 -21.75
CA GLN A 25 8.58 1.77 -22.03
C GLN A 25 7.33 2.16 -22.83
N LEU A 26 6.71 3.30 -22.52
CA LEU A 26 5.54 3.81 -23.25
C LEU A 26 5.88 4.26 -24.68
N ALA A 27 7.12 4.66 -24.94
CA ALA A 27 7.56 4.98 -26.30
C ALA A 27 7.50 3.78 -27.26
N TYR A 28 7.45 2.55 -26.74
CA TYR A 28 7.24 1.33 -27.54
C TYR A 28 5.76 1.04 -27.84
N GLY A 29 4.82 1.84 -27.34
CA GLY A 29 3.39 1.73 -27.64
C GLY A 29 2.66 0.65 -26.85
N ILE A 30 3.06 0.41 -25.59
CA ILE A 30 2.29 -0.45 -24.67
C ILE A 30 1.06 0.28 -24.13
N ASP A 31 -0.03 -0.44 -23.88
CA ASP A 31 -1.33 0.14 -23.50
C ASP A 31 -1.46 0.43 -21.99
N GLY A 32 -0.54 -0.08 -21.16
CA GLY A 32 -0.70 0.03 -19.72
C GLY A 32 0.41 -0.59 -18.89
N PHE A 33 0.33 -0.32 -17.59
CA PHE A 33 1.18 -0.91 -16.57
C PHE A 33 0.36 -1.57 -15.48
N HIS A 34 0.85 -2.73 -15.02
CA HIS A 34 0.62 -3.21 -13.66
C HIS A 34 1.98 -3.18 -12.94
N ILE A 35 2.15 -2.21 -12.05
CA ILE A 35 3.41 -1.93 -11.37
C ILE A 35 3.46 -2.75 -10.08
N ASP A 36 4.29 -3.79 -10.11
CA ASP A 36 4.42 -4.76 -9.03
C ASP A 36 5.43 -4.33 -7.94
N MET A 37 5.31 -4.94 -6.76
CA MET A 37 6.28 -4.89 -5.65
C MET A 37 6.57 -3.48 -5.13
N LEU A 38 5.53 -2.70 -4.86
CA LEU A 38 5.64 -1.39 -4.21
C LEU A 38 5.66 -1.46 -2.67
N ASP A 39 6.41 -2.43 -2.13
CA ASP A 39 6.57 -2.61 -0.70
C ASP A 39 7.86 -1.98 -0.15
N GLN A 40 7.84 -1.62 1.14
CA GLN A 40 9.05 -1.17 1.85
C GLN A 40 9.81 -2.33 2.51
N GLY A 41 9.56 -3.54 2.01
CA GLY A 41 10.11 -4.82 2.41
C GLY A 41 9.29 -5.59 3.44
N PHE A 42 9.16 -6.90 3.20
CA PHE A 42 8.48 -7.88 4.06
C PHE A 42 9.29 -8.31 5.31
N GLY A 43 10.16 -7.44 5.84
CA GLY A 43 11.02 -7.76 6.98
C GLY A 43 12.04 -6.65 7.31
N PRO A 44 12.86 -6.79 8.37
CA PRO A 44 13.87 -5.78 8.71
C PRO A 44 14.83 -5.49 7.55
N PRO A 45 15.27 -4.24 7.37
CA PRO A 45 14.80 -3.03 8.05
C PRO A 45 13.39 -2.64 7.59
N TYR A 46 12.46 -2.34 8.50
CA TYR A 46 11.06 -2.05 8.18
C TYR A 46 10.86 -0.63 7.64
N GLY A 47 11.47 -0.32 6.49
CA GLY A 47 11.49 1.01 5.88
C GLY A 47 12.91 1.49 5.53
N CYS A 48 13.02 2.79 5.24
CA CYS A 48 14.28 3.41 4.83
C CYS A 48 14.70 4.52 5.81
N TRP A 49 15.90 4.40 6.37
CA TRP A 49 16.55 5.38 7.26
C TRP A 49 17.70 6.11 6.56
N CYS A 50 17.65 6.26 5.23
CA CYS A 50 18.69 7.02 4.54
C CYS A 50 18.66 8.51 4.94
N ALA A 51 19.72 9.24 4.63
CA ALA A 51 19.80 10.67 4.96
C ALA A 51 18.66 11.50 4.36
N ALA A 52 18.07 11.09 3.23
CA ALA A 52 16.91 11.77 2.66
C ALA A 52 15.65 11.58 3.54
N CYS A 53 15.33 10.33 3.90
CA CYS A 53 14.21 10.03 4.79
C CYS A 53 14.35 10.71 6.15
N GLN A 54 15.53 10.68 6.77
CA GLN A 54 15.75 11.32 8.07
C GLN A 54 15.51 12.84 8.02
N ARG A 55 16.04 13.52 6.98
CA ARG A 55 15.82 14.97 6.81
C ARG A 55 14.35 15.29 6.58
N GLU A 56 13.67 14.52 5.74
CA GLU A 56 12.26 14.78 5.44
C GLU A 56 11.36 14.49 6.65
N PHE A 57 11.64 13.43 7.39
CA PHE A 57 10.93 13.13 8.64
C PHE A 57 11.09 14.26 9.66
N ALA A 58 12.33 14.71 9.88
CA ALA A 58 12.60 15.83 10.78
C ALA A 58 11.89 17.12 10.33
N ALA A 59 11.85 17.40 9.02
CA ALA A 59 11.11 18.52 8.48
C ALA A 59 9.58 18.40 8.67
N ARG A 60 9.03 17.17 8.57
CA ARG A 60 7.58 16.91 8.67
C ARG A 60 7.06 16.89 10.10
N TYR A 61 7.83 16.33 11.04
CA TYR A 61 7.37 16.10 12.41
C TYR A 61 8.11 16.91 13.49
N GLY A 62 9.16 17.66 13.11
CA GLY A 62 9.93 18.49 14.03
C GLY A 62 10.76 17.69 15.06
N CYS A 63 11.00 16.41 14.82
CA CYS A 63 11.77 15.53 15.68
C CYS A 63 12.60 14.52 14.86
N ASP A 64 13.60 13.91 15.49
CA ASP A 64 14.41 12.90 14.84
C ASP A 64 13.60 11.62 14.54
N MET A 65 13.98 10.93 13.46
CA MET A 65 13.36 9.67 13.08
C MET A 65 13.73 8.56 14.08
N PRO A 66 12.76 7.83 14.66
CA PRO A 66 13.05 6.78 15.64
C PRO A 66 13.87 5.66 14.98
N LEU A 67 14.95 5.21 15.63
CA LEU A 67 15.86 4.18 15.12
C LEU A 67 15.45 2.76 15.51
N GLU A 68 14.61 2.63 16.53
CA GLU A 68 14.12 1.36 17.06
C GLU A 68 12.60 1.30 16.95
N ILE A 69 12.09 0.08 16.87
CA ILE A 69 10.64 -0.16 16.88
C ILE A 69 10.12 0.18 18.28
N GLY A 70 9.15 1.09 18.32
CA GLY A 70 8.42 1.45 19.52
C GLY A 70 6.93 1.12 19.40
N TRP A 71 6.17 1.53 20.39
CA TRP A 71 4.70 1.53 20.38
C TRP A 71 4.19 2.83 21.01
N ASP A 72 4.81 3.93 20.63
CA ASP A 72 4.53 5.28 21.11
C ASP A 72 4.19 6.22 19.95
N GLU A 73 3.90 7.47 20.28
CA GLU A 73 3.55 8.50 19.29
C GLU A 73 4.66 8.73 18.25
N GLN A 74 5.94 8.55 18.62
CA GLN A 74 7.03 8.70 17.65
C GLN A 74 7.01 7.55 16.64
N TRP A 75 6.73 6.33 17.10
CA TRP A 75 6.57 5.19 16.21
C TRP A 75 5.34 5.33 15.31
N GLU A 76 4.22 5.85 15.83
CA GLU A 76 3.04 6.15 15.01
C GLU A 76 3.36 7.12 13.86
N ARG A 77 4.12 8.19 14.15
CA ARG A 77 4.61 9.13 13.13
C ARG A 77 5.52 8.45 12.11
N MET A 78 6.36 7.50 12.55
CA MET A 78 7.19 6.69 11.66
C MET A 78 6.36 5.81 10.74
N LEU A 79 5.33 5.14 11.27
CA LEU A 79 4.41 4.36 10.46
C LEU A 79 3.69 5.24 9.43
N GLU A 80 3.16 6.40 9.84
CA GLU A 80 2.53 7.36 8.92
C GLU A 80 3.50 7.86 7.85
N PHE A 81 4.74 8.15 8.22
CA PHE A 81 5.79 8.55 7.27
C PHE A 81 6.02 7.50 6.19
N ARG A 82 6.01 6.21 6.57
CA ARG A 82 6.14 5.09 5.64
C ARG A 82 4.92 4.97 4.75
N TYR A 83 3.72 4.94 5.30
CA TYR A 83 2.49 4.78 4.52
C TYR A 83 2.33 5.89 3.48
N SER A 84 2.58 7.13 3.89
CA SER A 84 2.55 8.27 2.99
C SER A 84 3.64 8.21 1.92
N ALA A 85 4.79 7.57 2.16
CA ALA A 85 5.86 7.48 1.16
C ALA A 85 5.44 6.65 -0.05
N SER A 86 4.78 5.51 0.18
CA SER A 86 4.26 4.66 -0.91
C SER A 86 3.13 5.38 -1.66
N ALA A 87 2.14 5.91 -0.93
CA ALA A 87 0.99 6.58 -1.55
C ALA A 87 1.40 7.83 -2.36
N GLU A 88 2.29 8.67 -1.83
CA GLU A 88 2.79 9.86 -2.54
C GLU A 88 3.61 9.47 -3.79
N PHE A 89 4.38 8.38 -3.73
CA PHE A 89 5.15 7.87 -4.86
C PHE A 89 4.25 7.32 -5.97
N GLU A 90 3.29 6.48 -5.61
CA GLU A 90 2.30 5.90 -6.54
C GLU A 90 1.51 7.01 -7.23
N GLN A 91 0.99 7.97 -6.46
CA GLN A 91 0.23 9.10 -7.01
C GLN A 91 1.10 9.93 -7.97
N ALA A 92 2.32 10.26 -7.59
CA ALA A 92 3.19 11.08 -8.44
C ALA A 92 3.61 10.38 -9.74
N LEU A 93 3.78 9.06 -9.71
CA LEU A 93 4.06 8.27 -10.90
C LEU A 93 2.82 8.14 -11.80
N PHE A 94 1.66 7.89 -11.19
CA PHE A 94 0.36 7.88 -11.88
C PHE A 94 0.09 9.21 -12.59
N ASP A 95 0.22 10.33 -11.89
CA ASP A 95 0.02 11.67 -12.43
C ASP A 95 0.97 11.97 -13.59
N HIS A 96 2.22 11.51 -13.49
CA HIS A 96 3.21 11.66 -14.57
C HIS A 96 2.78 10.90 -15.82
N ILE A 97 2.38 9.64 -15.68
CA ILE A 97 1.93 8.81 -16.80
C ILE A 97 0.67 9.40 -17.42
N ARG A 98 -0.37 9.70 -16.62
CA ARG A 98 -1.64 10.24 -17.12
C ARG A 98 -1.50 11.57 -17.82
N ARG A 99 -0.60 12.44 -17.35
CA ARG A 99 -0.34 13.74 -17.99
C ARG A 99 0.31 13.59 -19.37
N THR A 100 1.14 12.57 -19.55
CA THR A 100 1.94 12.38 -20.77
C THR A 100 1.23 11.45 -21.76
N TYR A 101 0.50 10.47 -21.24
CA TYR A 101 -0.18 9.40 -21.97
C TYR A 101 -1.58 9.15 -21.36
N PRO A 102 -2.58 9.97 -21.71
CA PRO A 102 -3.88 9.98 -21.03
C PRO A 102 -4.69 8.69 -21.18
N ASP A 103 -4.47 7.95 -22.27
CA ASP A 103 -5.22 6.73 -22.62
C ASP A 103 -4.59 5.46 -22.03
N VAL A 104 -3.41 5.55 -21.41
CA VAL A 104 -2.70 4.42 -20.81
C VAL A 104 -3.32 4.06 -19.47
N THR A 105 -3.58 2.76 -19.27
CA THR A 105 -4.07 2.26 -17.98
C THR A 105 -2.93 2.03 -17.01
N VAL A 106 -3.06 2.47 -15.77
CA VAL A 106 -2.03 2.27 -14.74
C VAL A 106 -2.66 1.65 -13.51
N ASP A 107 -2.08 0.55 -13.05
CA ASP A 107 -2.48 -0.15 -11.85
C ASP A 107 -1.25 -0.51 -11.00
N PHE A 108 -1.42 -0.61 -9.69
CA PHE A 108 -0.36 -0.90 -8.74
C PHE A 108 -0.69 -2.15 -7.95
N ASN A 109 0.29 -3.03 -7.75
CA ASN A 109 0.08 -4.19 -6.89
C ASN A 109 -0.20 -3.76 -5.45
N TYR A 110 -1.18 -4.42 -4.84
CA TYR A 110 -1.64 -4.20 -3.49
C TYR A 110 -1.28 -5.39 -2.60
N HIS A 111 -0.42 -5.19 -1.59
CA HIS A 111 0.02 -6.28 -0.71
C HIS A 111 -0.85 -6.49 0.55
N GLY A 112 -2.00 -5.82 0.66
CA GLY A 112 -2.87 -5.90 1.84
C GLY A 112 -3.85 -7.07 1.85
N ASN A 113 -3.45 -8.29 1.44
CA ASN A 113 -4.31 -9.45 1.69
C ASN A 113 -4.26 -9.85 3.18
N PRO A 114 -5.36 -10.25 3.83
CA PRO A 114 -5.34 -10.60 5.25
C PRO A 114 -4.35 -11.75 5.55
N PRO A 115 -3.57 -11.67 6.66
CA PRO A 115 -3.60 -10.63 7.69
C PRO A 115 -2.74 -9.40 7.36
N PHE A 116 -3.27 -8.19 7.63
CA PHE A 116 -2.54 -6.93 7.45
C PHE A 116 -1.37 -6.80 8.44
N SER A 117 -0.16 -6.55 7.93
CA SER A 117 1.04 -6.32 8.75
C SER A 117 1.57 -4.90 8.58
N TRP A 118 1.88 -4.23 9.69
CA TRP A 118 2.53 -2.91 9.69
C TRP A 118 3.93 -2.95 9.05
N GLU A 119 4.53 -4.14 8.96
CA GLU A 119 5.86 -4.35 8.38
C GLU A 119 5.92 -4.04 6.90
N VAL A 120 4.85 -4.28 6.15
CA VAL A 120 4.78 -4.02 4.69
C VAL A 120 4.88 -2.53 4.37
N GLY A 121 4.49 -1.66 5.31
CA GLY A 121 4.52 -0.21 5.10
C GLY A 121 3.39 0.28 4.19
N GLN A 122 2.27 -0.46 4.17
CA GLN A 122 1.07 -0.17 3.40
C GLN A 122 -0.16 -0.25 4.32
N ARG A 123 -1.00 0.80 4.34
CA ARG A 123 -2.30 0.75 5.02
C ARG A 123 -3.37 0.15 4.13
N PRO A 124 -4.40 -0.49 4.72
CA PRO A 124 -5.61 -0.81 3.97
C PRO A 124 -6.17 0.41 3.25
N VAL A 125 -6.57 0.24 1.99
CA VAL A 125 -7.26 1.25 1.15
C VAL A 125 -6.42 2.45 0.72
N GLN A 126 -5.57 3.04 1.56
CA GLN A 126 -4.94 4.36 1.30
C GLN A 126 -4.25 4.49 -0.07
N HIS A 127 -3.55 3.46 -0.51
CA HIS A 127 -2.84 3.44 -1.80
C HIS A 127 -3.58 2.59 -2.84
N ALA A 128 -4.51 1.72 -2.41
CA ALA A 128 -5.36 0.92 -3.29
C ALA A 128 -6.39 1.74 -4.08
N VAL A 129 -6.50 3.05 -3.82
CA VAL A 129 -7.30 3.98 -4.62
C VAL A 129 -6.49 4.66 -5.73
N VAL A 130 -5.18 4.45 -5.74
CA VAL A 130 -4.29 4.97 -6.78
C VAL A 130 -4.27 3.96 -7.92
N GLY A 131 -4.51 4.43 -9.15
CA GLY A 131 -4.61 3.58 -10.33
C GLY A 131 -6.03 3.34 -10.80
N ASP A 132 -6.15 2.55 -11.87
CA ASP A 132 -7.39 2.34 -12.62
C ASP A 132 -8.10 1.05 -12.22
N GLY A 133 -7.38 0.04 -11.71
CA GLY A 133 -7.96 -1.19 -11.12
C GLY A 133 -8.34 -1.04 -9.65
N GLY A 134 -7.69 -0.09 -8.96
CA GLY A 134 -7.94 0.29 -7.58
C GLY A 134 -9.15 1.19 -7.38
N GLY A 135 -10.37 0.64 -7.48
CA GLY A 135 -11.55 1.25 -6.88
C GLY A 135 -11.98 2.65 -7.37
N GLN A 136 -11.63 3.08 -8.58
CA GLN A 136 -12.35 4.17 -9.26
C GLN A 136 -13.72 3.67 -9.75
N VAL A 137 -14.62 3.31 -8.84
CA VAL A 137 -16.06 3.13 -9.14
C VAL A 137 -16.90 4.27 -8.53
N GLY A 138 -16.26 5.32 -7.97
CA GLY A 138 -16.98 6.35 -7.19
C GLY A 138 -16.92 7.80 -7.70
N ALA A 139 -16.14 8.14 -8.71
CA ALA A 139 -15.83 9.55 -9.03
C ALA A 139 -16.20 10.01 -10.45
N GLN A 140 -17.10 9.30 -11.14
CA GLN A 140 -17.77 9.84 -12.33
C GLN A 140 -19.25 10.03 -12.00
N GLY A 141 -19.61 11.26 -11.61
CA GLY A 141 -20.99 11.67 -11.47
C GLY A 141 -21.70 11.60 -12.82
N GLY A 142 -22.54 10.58 -12.99
CA GLY A 142 -23.54 10.47 -14.04
C GLY A 142 -24.87 10.14 -13.39
N GLU A 143 -25.90 10.92 -13.71
CA GLU A 143 -27.25 10.90 -13.16
C GLU A 143 -27.81 9.51 -12.81
N GLU A 144 -28.34 9.36 -11.59
CA GLU A 144 -29.21 8.24 -11.24
C GLU A 144 -30.61 8.42 -11.85
N PRO A 145 -31.16 7.40 -12.52
CA PRO A 145 -32.59 7.20 -12.56
C PRO A 145 -32.96 5.96 -11.73
N GLY A 146 -33.42 6.23 -10.50
CA GLY A 146 -34.52 5.51 -9.85
C GLY A 146 -34.45 3.99 -9.65
N GLY A 147 -34.34 3.61 -8.37
CA GLY A 147 -35.28 2.65 -7.78
C GLY A 147 -34.92 1.15 -7.86
N GLY A 148 -34.48 0.60 -6.72
CA GLY A 148 -34.50 -0.84 -6.48
C GLY A 148 -33.86 -1.19 -5.14
N ALA A 149 -34.68 -1.50 -4.13
CA ALA A 149 -34.22 -1.95 -2.81
C ALA A 149 -33.45 -3.30 -2.91
N PRO A 150 -32.44 -3.56 -2.06
CA PRO A 150 -31.75 -4.85 -2.05
C PRO A 150 -32.66 -5.94 -1.47
N VAL A 151 -32.89 -6.98 -2.27
CA VAL A 151 -33.60 -8.22 -1.92
C VAL A 151 -32.61 -9.23 -1.33
N GLY A 152 -32.95 -9.74 -0.14
CA GLY A 152 -32.73 -11.12 0.30
C GLY A 152 -31.29 -11.62 0.46
N ALA A 153 -30.78 -11.57 1.68
CA ALA A 153 -29.76 -12.52 2.13
C ALA A 153 -30.49 -13.77 2.66
N ASP A 154 -30.55 -14.83 1.85
CA ASP A 154 -30.94 -16.18 2.28
C ASP A 154 -30.09 -17.19 1.52
N GLU A 155 -29.20 -17.87 2.25
CA GLU A 155 -29.04 -19.33 2.34
C GLU A 155 -27.61 -19.68 2.78
N ALA A 156 -27.48 -19.96 4.07
CA ALA A 156 -26.37 -20.71 4.63
C ALA A 156 -26.59 -22.19 4.32
N THR A 157 -25.73 -22.78 3.49
CA THR A 157 -25.69 -24.23 3.29
C THR A 157 -24.92 -24.92 4.43
N ASP A 158 -25.63 -25.86 5.06
CA ASP A 158 -25.22 -26.85 6.05
C ASP A 158 -23.84 -27.52 5.81
N LEU A 159 -23.04 -27.63 6.87
CA LEU A 159 -22.01 -28.66 7.04
C LEU A 159 -22.35 -29.50 8.29
N PRO A 160 -22.63 -30.81 8.18
CA PRO A 160 -22.88 -31.66 9.33
C PRO A 160 -21.57 -32.19 9.91
N GLY A 161 -21.36 -32.05 11.21
CA GLY A 161 -20.23 -32.66 11.90
C GLY A 161 -20.02 -32.17 13.33
N GLN A 162 -21.02 -32.35 14.20
CA GLN A 162 -20.85 -32.15 15.63
C GLN A 162 -19.99 -33.28 16.23
N GLY A 163 -18.86 -32.91 16.82
CA GLY A 163 -18.17 -33.69 17.83
C GLY A 163 -17.81 -32.77 19.00
N ARG A 164 -18.64 -32.79 20.05
CA ARG A 164 -18.34 -32.14 21.34
C ARG A 164 -17.03 -32.71 21.89
N LEU A 165 -16.12 -31.83 22.29
CA LEU A 165 -15.21 -32.12 23.40
C LEU A 165 -15.37 -31.02 24.44
N GLN A 166 -15.82 -31.47 25.60
CA GLN A 166 -16.08 -30.70 26.80
C GLN A 166 -14.79 -30.11 27.37
N ASP A 167 -14.95 -28.93 27.98
CA ASP A 167 -14.03 -28.39 28.97
C ASP A 167 -13.73 -29.42 30.06
N ASP A 168 -12.45 -29.60 30.38
CA ASP A 168 -12.00 -29.94 31.73
C ASP A 168 -10.51 -29.63 31.87
N HIS A 169 -10.22 -28.49 32.51
CA HIS A 169 -8.94 -28.26 33.18
C HIS A 169 -8.88 -29.18 34.41
N PRO A 170 -7.68 -29.71 34.76
CA PRO A 170 -7.17 -29.27 36.05
C PRO A 170 -5.63 -29.09 36.14
N LEU A 171 -5.35 -28.20 37.08
CA LEU A 171 -4.17 -27.89 37.87
C LEU A 171 -3.17 -29.04 38.18
N HIS A 172 -1.90 -28.60 38.24
CA HIS A 172 -0.75 -29.09 39.03
C HIS A 172 -0.08 -30.44 38.72
N GLY A 173 1.25 -30.34 38.57
CA GLY A 173 2.25 -31.41 38.56
C GLY A 173 3.62 -30.83 38.26
#